data_AF-A0A3B8Q0M3-F1
#
_entry.id   AF-A0A3B8Q0M3-F1
#
_cell.length_a   1.000
_cell.length_b   1.000
_cell.length_c   1.000
_cell.angle_alpha   90.00
_cell.angle_beta   90.00
_cell.angle_gamma   90.00
#
_symmetry.space_group_name_H-M   'P 1'
#
loop_
_entity.id
_entity.type
_entity.pdbx_description
1 polymer ?
#
loop_
_entity_poly.entity_id
_entity_poly.type
_entity_poly.pdbx_seq_one_letter_code
_entity_poly.pdbx_strand_id
1 'polypeptide(L)' 'MTGLLEQVMELPTLPEFVAELDTRLAAERERRRQFYEQIPDGAKWEFINGEVIMHSPDMVRHMAVRGRLEALLLAHVQLH' A
#
# COMPACT_ATOMS: atom_id res chain seq x y z
N MET A 1 1.58 22.59 1.90
CA MET A 1 1.82 21.67 3.03
C MET A 1 2.03 22.39 4.37
N THR A 2 2.41 23.68 4.38
CA THR A 2 2.69 24.45 5.62
C THR A 2 1.44 24.80 6.43
N GLY A 3 0.37 25.30 5.79
CA GLY A 3 -0.79 25.84 6.51
C GLY A 3 -1.57 24.86 7.41
N LEU A 4 -1.62 23.56 7.07
CA LEU A 4 -2.25 22.56 7.95
C LEU A 4 -1.37 22.25 9.16
N LEU A 5 -0.05 22.20 8.98
CA LEU A 5 0.88 21.93 10.06
C LEU A 5 0.85 23.07 11.08
N GLU A 6 0.86 24.32 10.62
CA GLU A 6 0.69 25.49 11.49
C GLU A 6 -0.63 25.43 12.29
N GLN A 7 -1.75 25.06 11.66
CA GLN A 7 -3.03 24.90 12.37
C GLN A 7 -3.00 23.79 13.42
N VAL A 8 -2.32 22.68 13.14
CA VAL A 8 -2.19 21.55 14.07
C VAL A 8 -1.24 21.87 15.23
N MET A 9 -0.21 22.67 14.99
CA MET A 9 0.75 23.11 16.03
C MET A 9 0.09 23.98 17.11
N GLU A 10 -0.98 24.70 16.77
CA GLU A 10 -1.74 25.54 17.71
C GLU A 10 -2.76 24.75 18.56
N LEU A 11 -2.96 23.46 18.30
CA LEU A 11 -3.93 22.66 19.05
C LEU A 11 -3.39 22.33 20.46
N PRO A 12 -4.14 22.63 21.54
CA PRO A 12 -3.71 22.28 22.89
C PRO A 12 -3.64 20.76 23.12
N THR A 13 -4.39 19.99 22.34
CA THR A 13 -4.40 18.52 22.36
C THR A 13 -3.36 17.90 21.42
N LEU A 14 -2.50 18.70 20.78
CA LEU A 14 -1.43 18.21 19.91
C LEU A 14 -0.57 17.12 20.57
N PRO A 15 -0.15 17.22 21.85
CA PRO A 15 0.65 16.17 22.47
C PRO A 15 -0.07 14.82 22.52
N GLU A 16 -1.39 14.81 22.71
CA GLU A 16 -2.21 13.59 22.72
C GLU A 16 -2.27 12.98 21.31
N PHE A 17 -2.47 13.81 20.29
CA PHE A 17 -2.46 13.36 18.90
C PHE A 17 -1.09 12.81 18.48
N VAL A 18 0.01 13.44 18.90
CA VAL A 18 1.37 12.95 18.60
C VAL A 18 1.59 11.58 19.25
N ALA A 19 1.22 11.42 20.53
CA ALA A 19 1.34 10.15 21.23
C ALA A 19 0.50 9.03 20.57
N GLU A 20 -0.71 9.36 20.13
CA GLU A 20 -1.56 8.42 19.38
C GLU A 20 -0.96 8.06 18.02
N LEU A 21 -0.46 9.04 17.26
CA LEU A 21 0.19 8.82 15.97
C LEU A 21 1.43 7.93 16.10
N ASP A 22 2.29 8.18 17.09
CA ASP A 22 3.46 7.36 17.35
C ASP A 22 3.07 5.91 17.64
N THR A 23 2.02 5.71 18.45
CA THR A 23 1.49 4.38 18.77
C THR A 23 0.98 3.67 17.50
N ARG A 24 0.21 4.36 16.67
CA ARG A 24 -0.34 3.81 15.42
C ARG A 24 0.78 3.49 14.41
N LEU A 25 1.78 4.35 14.29
CA LEU A 25 2.94 4.14 13.41
C LEU A 25 3.81 2.97 13.88
N ALA A 26 4.02 2.82 15.18
CA ALA A 26 4.75 1.68 15.73
C ALA A 26 4.02 0.36 15.43
N ALA A 27 2.70 0.31 15.61
CA ALA A 27 1.89 -0.86 15.30
C ALA A 27 1.85 -1.18 13.79
N GLU A 28 1.88 -0.15 12.94
CA GLU A 28 1.99 -0.34 11.49
C GLU A 28 3.33 -0.94 11.08
N ARG A 29 4.44 -0.41 11.63
CA ARG A 29 5.80 -0.90 11.36
C ARG A 29 5.96 -2.36 11.78
N GLU A 30 5.41 -2.72 12.93
CA GLU A 30 5.41 -4.10 13.42
C GLU A 30 4.66 -5.03 12.47
N ARG A 31 3.41 -4.67 12.09
CA ARG A 31 2.63 -5.44 11.11
C ARG A 31 3.33 -5.57 9.77
N ARG A 32 3.99 -4.50 9.31
CA ARG A 32 4.75 -4.50 8.07
C ARG A 32 5.93 -5.45 8.13
N ARG A 33 6.68 -5.46 9.24
CA ARG A 33 7.78 -6.40 9.45
C ARG A 33 7.29 -7.84 9.43
N GLN A 34 6.25 -8.13 10.22
CA GLN A 34 5.63 -9.46 10.28
C GLN A 34 5.14 -9.93 8.91
N PHE A 35 4.52 -9.04 8.13
CA PHE A 35 4.08 -9.33 6.77
C PHE A 35 5.24 -9.81 5.88
N TYR A 36 6.36 -9.10 5.85
CA TYR A 36 7.51 -9.48 5.02
C TYR A 36 8.24 -10.73 5.54
N GLU A 37 8.22 -11.00 6.85
CA GLU A 37 8.81 -12.21 7.43
C GLU A 37 7.96 -13.48 7.20
N GLN A 38 6.64 -13.32 7.06
CA GLN A 38 5.69 -14.45 7.05
C GLN A 38 5.02 -14.69 5.69
N ILE A 39 5.18 -13.79 4.72
CA ILE A 39 4.56 -13.96 3.40
C ILE A 39 5.13 -15.21 2.70
N PRO A 40 4.28 -16.16 2.25
CA PRO A 40 4.76 -17.32 1.52
C PRO A 40 5.33 -16.93 0.15
N ASP A 41 6.41 -17.57 -0.26
CA ASP A 41 6.98 -17.40 -1.59
C ASP A 41 5.93 -17.68 -2.69
N GLY A 42 5.79 -16.76 -3.64
CA GLY A 42 4.85 -16.85 -4.76
C GLY A 42 3.42 -16.41 -4.43
N ALA A 43 3.14 -15.97 -3.20
CA ALA A 43 1.83 -15.44 -2.84
C ALA A 43 1.70 -13.97 -3.26
N LYS A 44 0.61 -13.62 -3.96
CA LYS A 44 0.30 -12.24 -4.37
C LYS A 44 -0.35 -11.47 -3.23
N TRP A 45 0.44 -11.09 -2.24
CA TRP A 45 -0.06 -10.30 -1.12
C TRP A 45 0.60 -8.93 -1.16
N GLU A 46 -0.17 -7.91 -0.79
CA GLU A 46 0.31 -6.53 -0.69
C GLU A 46 0.07 -6.02 0.72
N PHE A 47 0.94 -5.10 1.15
CA PHE A 47 0.78 -4.39 2.40
C PHE A 47 0.48 -2.92 2.11
N ILE A 48 -0.76 -2.49 2.33
CA ILE A 48 -1.24 -1.14 2.02
C ILE A 48 -1.78 -0.49 3.28
N ASN A 49 -1.20 0.65 3.68
CA ASN A 49 -1.64 1.46 4.83
C ASN A 49 -1.82 0.68 6.15
N GLY A 50 -0.99 -0.35 6.40
CA GLY A 50 -1.08 -1.16 7.60
C GLY A 50 -1.94 -2.42 7.46
N GLU A 51 -2.58 -2.62 6.32
CA GLU A 51 -3.44 -3.77 6.05
C GLU A 51 -2.77 -4.75 5.09
N VAL A 52 -2.94 -6.04 5.39
CA VAL A 52 -2.50 -7.13 4.54
C VAL A 52 -3.64 -7.45 3.58
N ILE A 53 -3.42 -7.21 2.30
CA ILE A 53 -4.39 -7.47 1.23
C ILE A 53 -3.89 -8.68 0.45
N MET A 54 -4.60 -9.80 0.58
CA MET A 54 -4.38 -10.96 -0.27
C MET A 54 -5.11 -10.74 -1.59
N HIS A 55 -4.38 -10.72 -2.71
CA HIS A 55 -5.02 -10.74 -4.01
C HIS A 55 -5.60 -12.13 -4.27
N SER A 56 -6.89 -12.14 -4.65
CA SER A 56 -7.60 -13.36 -5.03
C SER A 56 -6.87 -14.06 -6.19
N PRO A 57 -6.88 -15.41 -6.25
CA PRO A 57 -6.34 -16.13 -7.40
C PRO A 57 -6.93 -15.56 -8.70
N ASP A 58 -6.05 -15.19 -9.62
CA ASP A 58 -6.44 -14.55 -10.86
C ASP A 58 -7.47 -15.38 -11.62
N MET A 59 -8.66 -14.83 -11.83
CA MET A 59 -9.66 -15.47 -12.66
C MET A 59 -9.14 -15.57 -14.10
N VAL A 60 -9.38 -16.70 -14.77
CA VAL A 60 -8.94 -16.94 -16.17
C VAL A 60 -9.33 -15.79 -17.09
N ARG A 61 -10.52 -15.22 -16.91
CA ARG A 61 -10.99 -14.06 -17.69
C ARG A 61 -10.15 -12.81 -17.44
N HIS A 62 -9.75 -12.55 -16.19
CA HIS A 62 -8.90 -11.43 -15.82
C HIS A 62 -7.54 -11.55 -16.52
N MET A 63 -6.92 -12.72 -16.49
CA MET A 63 -5.65 -12.98 -17.19
C MET A 63 -5.74 -12.79 -18.69
N ALA A 64 -6.82 -13.29 -19.31
CA ALA A 64 -7.03 -13.15 -20.75
C ALA A 64 -7.21 -11.68 -21.18
N VAL A 65 -7.83 -10.84 -20.36
CA VAL A 65 -7.95 -9.39 -20.64
C VAL A 65 -6.60 -8.70 -20.43
N ARG A 66 -5.94 -8.96 -19.28
CA ARG A 66 -4.63 -8.38 -18.96
C ARG A 66 -3.60 -8.66 -20.05
N GLY A 67 -3.48 -9.91 -20.50
CA GLY A 67 -2.51 -10.30 -21.52
C GLY A 67 -2.74 -9.65 -22.88
N ARG A 68 -4.01 -9.41 -23.28
CA ARG A 68 -4.30 -8.69 -24.52
C ARG A 68 -3.91 -7.21 -24.43
N LEU A 69 -4.19 -6.57 -23.30
CA LEU A 69 -3.78 -5.18 -23.07
C LEU A 69 -2.25 -5.04 -23.07
N GLU A 70 -1.57 -5.95 -22.38
CA GLU A 70 -0.11 -6.02 -22.32
C GLU A 70 0.50 -6.14 -23.73
N ALA A 71 -0.03 -7.02 -24.58
CA ALA A 71 0.44 -7.19 -25.95
C ALA A 71 0.27 -5.91 -26.80
N LEU A 72 -0.86 -5.21 -26.66
CA LEU A 72 -1.11 -3.96 -27.40
C LEU A 72 -0.16 -2.84 -26.97
N LEU A 73 0.06 -2.70 -25.66
CA LEU A 73 0.99 -1.71 -25.11
C LEU A 73 2.42 -1.99 -25.55
N LEU A 74 2.84 -3.26 -25.49
CA LEU A 74 4.18 -3.66 -25.92
C LEU A 74 4.40 -3.38 -27.41
N ALA A 75 3.44 -3.72 -28.26
CA ALA A 75 3.50 -3.43 -29.68
C ALA A 75 3.60 -1.91 -29.95
N HIS A 76 2.83 -1.09 -29.23
CA HIS A 76 2.90 0.36 -29.36
C HIS A 76 4.28 0.90 -28.98
N VAL A 77 4.83 0.48 -27.83
CA VAL A 77 6.16 0.91 -27.37
C VAL A 77 7.29 0.41 -28.29
N GLN A 78 7.11 -0.71 -28.98
CA GLN A 78 8.11 -1.20 -29.93
C GLN A 78 8.10 -0.44 -31.26
N LEU A 79 6.96 0.14 -31.65
CA LEU A 79 6.79 0.82 -32.93
C LEU A 79 7.10 2.33 -32.88
N HIS A 80 7.15 2.92 -31.68
CA HIS A 80 7.31 4.35 -31.45
C HIS A 80 8.47 4.65 -30.49
#